data_AF-A0A0M1NJC0-F1
#
_entry.id   AF-A0A0M1NJC0-F1
#
_cell.length_a   1.000
_cell.length_b   1.000
_cell.length_c   1.000
_cell.angle_alpha   90.00
_cell.angle_beta   90.00
_cell.angle_gamma   90.00
#
_symmetry.space_group_name_H-M   'P 1'
#
loop_
_entity.id
_entity.type
_entity.pdbx_description
1 polymer ?
#
loop_
_entity_poly.entity_id
_entity_poly.type
_entity_poly.pdbx_seq_one_letter_code
_entity_poly.pdbx_strand_id
1 'polypeptide(L)'
;EISFNYLGQWDREMDAGAMSMSGLSAGASMSPQAGRACALDIVGSVIDGKLTLVVTYDQQEYRESTMQALLANYKKQLLSIVNHCMQQTETELTPSDVGIEPMSLDIFEQLLTRLNDL
;
A
#
# COMPACT_ATOMS: atom_id res chain seq x y z
N GLU A 1 -15.58 -6.14 7.38
CA GLU A 1 -14.17 -6.58 7.55
C GLU A 1 -13.40 -6.28 6.27
N ILE A 2 -12.11 -5.92 6.38
CA ILE A 2 -11.26 -5.48 5.26
C ILE A 2 -10.03 -6.39 5.17
N SER A 3 -9.73 -6.91 3.98
CA SER A 3 -8.50 -7.61 3.65
C SER A 3 -7.59 -6.70 2.80
N PHE A 4 -6.30 -6.70 3.12
CA PHE A 4 -5.27 -6.02 2.33
C PHE A 4 -4.08 -6.95 2.11
N ASN A 5 -3.65 -7.08 0.86
CA ASN A 5 -2.49 -7.86 0.49
C ASN A 5 -1.62 -7.13 -0.55
N TYR A 6 -0.32 -7.08 -0.32
CA TYR A 6 0.65 -6.53 -1.27
C TYR A 6 1.53 -7.65 -1.82
N LEU A 7 1.38 -7.95 -3.11
CA LEU A 7 2.05 -9.04 -3.82
C LEU A 7 3.49 -8.71 -4.22
N GLY A 8 3.96 -7.48 -3.99
CA GLY A 8 5.29 -7.05 -4.39
C GLY A 8 5.38 -6.55 -5.83
N GLN A 9 6.60 -6.52 -6.34
CA GLN A 9 6.96 -6.00 -7.67
C GLN A 9 7.37 -7.13 -8.61
N TRP A 10 6.68 -7.25 -9.74
CA TRP A 10 6.86 -8.34 -10.69
C TRP A 10 8.00 -8.07 -11.68
N ASP A 11 8.30 -6.81 -11.99
CA ASP A 11 9.27 -6.39 -13.03
C ASP A 11 10.64 -7.08 -12.89
N ARG A 12 11.12 -7.22 -11.64
CA ARG A 12 12.45 -7.78 -11.36
C ARG A 12 12.58 -9.25 -11.73
N GLU A 13 11.49 -10.00 -11.67
CA GLU A 13 11.48 -11.44 -11.97
C GLU A 13 11.28 -11.70 -13.47
N MET A 14 10.65 -10.75 -14.18
CA MET A 14 10.33 -10.88 -15.61
C MET A 14 11.49 -10.50 -16.53
N ASP A 15 12.29 -9.49 -16.17
CA ASP A 15 13.47 -9.07 -16.95
C ASP A 15 14.57 -10.14 -17.02
N ALA A 16 14.51 -11.18 -16.18
CA ALA A 16 15.51 -12.25 -16.10
C ALA A 16 15.19 -13.49 -16.95
N GLY A 17 14.09 -13.53 -17.71
CA GLY A 17 13.58 -14.78 -18.31
C GLY A 17 12.94 -14.67 -19.71
N ALA A 18 12.48 -15.82 -20.21
CA ALA A 18 11.80 -15.98 -21.51
C ALA A 18 10.27 -15.79 -21.44
N MET A 19 9.73 -15.38 -20.28
CA MET A 19 8.29 -15.20 -20.06
C MET A 19 7.96 -13.72 -19.88
N SER A 20 6.85 -13.29 -20.49
CA SER A 20 6.30 -11.93 -20.38
C SER A 20 4.89 -11.97 -19.78
N MET A 21 4.48 -10.89 -19.12
CA MET A 21 3.12 -10.79 -18.61
C MET A 21 2.14 -10.71 -19.78
N SER A 22 1.02 -11.42 -19.69
CA SER A 22 0.00 -11.32 -20.71
C SER A 22 -0.71 -9.97 -20.58
N GLY A 23 -0.92 -9.27 -21.71
CA GLY A 23 -1.79 -8.09 -21.76
C GLY A 23 -3.29 -8.43 -21.64
N LEU A 24 -3.63 -9.72 -21.58
CA LEU A 24 -5.01 -10.17 -21.37
C LEU A 24 -5.36 -10.13 -19.88
N SER A 25 -6.61 -9.77 -19.60
CA SER A 25 -7.15 -9.89 -18.24
C SER A 25 -7.13 -11.35 -17.80
N ALA A 26 -6.65 -11.60 -16.58
CA ALA A 26 -6.75 -12.91 -15.94
C ALA A 26 -8.20 -13.30 -15.61
N GLY A 27 -9.15 -12.38 -15.77
CA GLY A 27 -10.54 -12.56 -15.37
C GLY A 27 -10.71 -12.52 -13.85
N ALA A 28 -11.87 -12.99 -13.38
CA ALA A 28 -12.11 -13.10 -11.95
C ALA A 28 -11.33 -14.31 -11.39
N SER A 29 -10.50 -14.06 -10.38
CA SER A 29 -9.77 -15.11 -9.65
C SER A 29 -10.67 -15.95 -8.76
N MET A 30 -11.89 -15.49 -8.48
CA MET A 30 -12.89 -16.19 -7.67
C MET A 30 -14.25 -16.22 -8.36
N SER A 31 -15.06 -17.23 -8.02
CA SER A 31 -16.46 -17.31 -8.48
C SER A 31 -17.28 -16.15 -7.91
N PRO A 32 -18.19 -15.54 -8.71
CA PRO A 32 -19.19 -14.59 -8.20
C PRO A 32 -20.13 -15.18 -7.15
N GLN A 33 -20.25 -16.52 -7.09
CA GLN A 33 -21.09 -17.23 -6.09
C GLN A 33 -20.29 -17.71 -4.87
N ALA A 34 -18.96 -17.55 -4.86
CA ALA A 34 -18.17 -17.90 -3.68
C ALA A 34 -18.55 -16.96 -2.53
N GLY A 35 -18.73 -17.54 -1.33
CA GLY A 35 -18.93 -16.74 -0.12
C GLY A 35 -17.71 -15.83 0.08
N ARG A 36 -17.94 -14.51 0.17
CA ARG A 36 -16.86 -13.56 0.43
C ARG A 36 -16.41 -13.66 1.88
N ALA A 37 -15.11 -13.85 2.10
CA ALA A 37 -14.52 -13.84 3.44
C ALA A 37 -14.49 -12.42 4.04
N CYS A 38 -14.33 -11.39 3.19
CA CYS A 38 -14.28 -9.99 3.59
C CYS A 38 -15.22 -9.14 2.72
N ALA A 39 -15.77 -8.07 3.31
CA ALA A 39 -16.65 -7.13 2.61
C ALA A 39 -15.90 -6.26 1.59
N LEU A 40 -14.61 -6.03 1.86
CA LEU A 40 -13.68 -5.28 1.03
C LEU A 40 -12.33 -6.02 0.99
N ASP A 41 -11.85 -6.35 -0.21
CA ASP A 41 -10.56 -6.97 -0.44
C ASP A 41 -9.72 -6.09 -1.38
N ILE A 42 -8.50 -5.78 -0.95
CA ILE A 42 -7.58 -4.87 -1.65
C ILE A 42 -6.29 -5.64 -1.94
N VAL A 43 -5.98 -5.83 -3.22
CA VAL A 43 -4.74 -6.48 -3.67
C VAL A 43 -3.89 -5.47 -4.43
N GLY A 44 -2.65 -5.28 -3.98
CA GLY A 44 -1.69 -4.39 -4.60
C GLY A 44 -0.52 -5.12 -5.23
N SER A 45 -0.05 -4.62 -6.38
CA SER A 45 1.17 -5.09 -7.04
C SER A 45 1.83 -3.96 -7.82
N VAL A 46 3.13 -4.09 -8.11
CA VAL A 46 3.84 -3.21 -9.05
C VAL A 46 4.16 -3.99 -10.31
N ILE A 47 3.69 -3.47 -11.45
CA ILE A 47 3.89 -4.04 -12.79
C ILE A 47 4.26 -2.89 -13.73
N ASP A 48 5.30 -3.06 -14.52
CA ASP A 48 5.94 -2.06 -15.38
C ASP A 48 6.25 -0.74 -14.62
N GLY A 49 6.76 -0.87 -13.39
CA GLY A 49 7.07 0.26 -12.52
C GLY A 49 5.84 1.03 -12.01
N LYS A 50 4.62 0.49 -12.20
CA LYS A 50 3.37 1.15 -11.79
C LYS A 50 2.67 0.34 -10.72
N LEU A 51 2.38 1.01 -9.60
CA LEU A 51 1.49 0.47 -8.58
C LEU A 51 0.08 0.33 -9.13
N THR A 52 -0.45 -0.89 -9.08
CA THR A 52 -1.83 -1.23 -9.40
C THR A 52 -2.52 -1.73 -8.12
N LEU A 53 -3.70 -1.18 -7.83
CA LEU A 53 -4.57 -1.64 -6.75
C LEU A 53 -5.86 -2.17 -7.35
N VAL A 54 -6.15 -3.44 -7.08
CA VAL A 54 -7.42 -4.08 -7.43
C VAL A 54 -8.26 -4.16 -6.16
N VAL A 55 -9.46 -3.61 -6.24
CA VAL A 55 -10.39 -3.61 -5.11
C VAL A 55 -11.66 -4.35 -5.47
N THR A 56 -11.90 -5.43 -4.74
CA THR A 56 -13.10 -6.25 -4.84
C THR A 56 -13.97 -6.00 -3.62
N TYR A 57 -15.27 -5.78 -3.80
CA TYR A 57 -16.17 -5.44 -2.71
C TYR A 57 -17.53 -6.10 -2.88
N ASP A 58 -18.29 -6.19 -1.78
CA ASP A 58 -19.67 -6.65 -1.83
C ASP A 58 -20.61 -5.56 -2.33
N GLN A 59 -21.29 -5.81 -3.45
CA GLN A 59 -22.26 -4.88 -4.05
C GLN A 59 -23.58 -4.79 -3.26
N GLN A 60 -23.87 -5.74 -2.36
CA GLN A 60 -25.01 -5.65 -1.45
C GLN A 60 -24.71 -4.70 -0.27
N GLU A 61 -23.43 -4.51 0.08
CA GLU A 61 -23.00 -3.66 1.19
C GLU A 61 -22.53 -2.27 0.71
N TYR A 62 -21.85 -2.20 -0.43
CA TYR A 62 -21.29 -0.96 -0.96
C TYR A 62 -21.80 -0.61 -2.35
N ARG A 63 -22.06 0.68 -2.54
CA ARG A 63 -22.38 1.27 -3.85
C ARG A 63 -21.10 1.50 -4.63
N GLU A 64 -21.16 1.30 -5.94
CA GLU A 64 -20.04 1.58 -6.83
C GLU A 64 -19.52 3.02 -6.69
N SER A 65 -20.42 4.01 -6.61
CA SER A 65 -20.05 5.41 -6.42
C SER A 65 -19.23 5.66 -5.16
N THR A 66 -19.54 4.95 -4.08
CA THR A 66 -18.82 5.05 -2.81
C THR A 66 -17.41 4.49 -2.96
N MET A 67 -17.28 3.35 -3.63
CA MET A 67 -15.99 2.71 -3.88
C MET A 67 -15.11 3.51 -4.84
N GLN A 68 -15.70 4.10 -5.88
CA GLN A 68 -14.99 5.02 -6.77
C GLN A 68 -14.48 6.25 -6.03
N ALA A 69 -15.29 6.85 -5.15
CA ALA A 69 -14.86 7.98 -4.33
C ALA A 69 -13.74 7.60 -3.36
N LEU A 70 -13.82 6.40 -2.74
CA LEU A 70 -12.77 5.86 -1.88
C LEU A 70 -11.44 5.72 -2.64
N LEU A 71 -11.46 5.10 -3.82
CA LEU A 71 -10.26 4.89 -4.64
C LEU A 71 -9.65 6.21 -5.14
N ALA A 72 -10.50 7.16 -5.53
CA ALA A 72 -10.05 8.49 -5.93
C ALA A 72 -9.37 9.22 -4.76
N ASN A 73 -9.96 9.16 -3.56
CA ASN A 73 -9.37 9.75 -2.37
C ASN A 73 -8.08 9.03 -1.95
N TYR A 74 -8.06 7.70 -1.98
CA TYR A 74 -6.87 6.90 -1.67
C TYR A 74 -5.70 7.31 -2.58
N LYS A 75 -5.93 7.37 -3.90
CA LYS A 75 -4.91 7.80 -4.86
C LYS A 75 -4.41 9.21 -4.56
N LYS A 76 -5.32 10.14 -4.26
CA LYS A 76 -4.97 11.52 -3.90
C LYS A 76 -4.07 11.56 -2.65
N GLN A 77 -4.45 10.85 -1.59
CA GLN A 77 -3.68 10.84 -0.34
C GLN A 77 -2.33 10.15 -0.51
N LEU A 78 -2.27 9.04 -1.23
CA LEU A 78 -1.00 8.36 -1.51
C LEU A 78 -0.03 9.27 -2.27
N LEU A 79 -0.49 9.96 -3.31
CA LEU A 79 0.32 10.92 -4.04
C LEU A 79 0.75 12.11 -3.16
N SER A 80 -0.11 12.55 -2.23
CA SER A 80 0.25 13.58 -1.25
C SER A 80 1.38 13.11 -0.33
N ILE A 81 1.33 11.86 0.15
CA ILE A 81 2.38 11.27 0.99
C ILE A 81 3.68 11.14 0.19
N VAL A 82 3.62 10.62 -1.04
CA VAL A 82 4.80 10.51 -1.92
C VAL A 82 5.44 11.88 -2.14
N ASN A 83 4.63 12.90 -2.46
CA ASN A 83 5.15 14.25 -2.66
C ASN A 83 5.75 14.83 -1.38
N HIS A 84 5.11 14.60 -0.22
CA HIS A 84 5.66 15.01 1.07
C HIS A 84 7.03 14.35 1.32
N CYS A 85 7.13 13.03 1.18
CA CYS A 85 8.39 12.30 1.38
C CYS A 85 9.48 12.76 0.40
N MET A 86 9.14 13.06 -0.84
CA MET A 86 10.11 13.58 -1.83
C MET A 86 10.62 14.99 -1.49
N GLN A 87 9.87 15.77 -0.71
CA GLN A 87 10.26 17.11 -0.27
C GLN A 87 11.11 17.09 1.00
N GLN A 88 11.17 15.96 1.71
CA GLN A 88 12.02 15.82 2.88
C GLN A 88 13.49 15.76 2.47
N THR A 89 14.28 16.71 2.95
CA THR A 89 15.72 16.79 2.70
C THR A 89 16.55 16.20 3.84
N GLU A 90 15.93 16.03 5.00
CA GLU A 90 16.56 15.52 6.20
C GLU A 90 16.08 14.09 6.47
N THR A 91 16.97 13.27 7.03
CA THR A 91 16.62 11.92 7.49
C THR A 91 16.25 12.00 8.96
N GLU A 92 15.06 11.57 9.30
CA GLU A 92 14.62 11.43 10.69
C GLU A 92 14.96 10.03 11.17
N LEU A 93 15.60 9.94 12.34
CA LEU A 93 15.80 8.66 13.00
C LEU A 93 14.48 8.21 13.62
N THR A 94 14.25 6.90 13.59
CA THR A 94 13.16 6.24 14.31
C THR A 94 13.72 5.27 15.35
N PRO A 95 12.94 4.89 16.38
CA PRO A 95 13.37 3.91 17.37
C PRO A 95 13.86 2.59 16.75
N SER A 96 13.23 2.18 15.65
CA SER A 96 13.59 0.98 14.90
C SER A 96 14.97 1.07 14.23
N ASP A 97 15.41 2.27 13.82
CA ASP A 97 16.74 2.45 13.20
C ASP A 97 17.89 2.19 14.19
N VAL A 98 17.62 2.29 15.49
CA VAL A 98 18.60 2.12 16.58
C VAL A 98 18.32 0.89 17.45
N GLY A 99 17.35 0.06 17.07
CA GLY A 99 17.02 -1.19 17.77
C GLY A 99 16.36 -1.00 19.13
N ILE A 100 15.70 0.14 19.37
CA ILE A 100 15.06 0.47 20.65
C ILE A 100 13.54 0.27 20.52
N GLU A 101 13.11 -0.99 20.50
CA GLU A 101 11.70 -1.36 20.59
C GLU A 101 11.41 -2.04 21.95
N PRO A 102 10.27 -1.75 22.61
CA PRO A 102 9.13 -0.96 22.16
C PRO A 102 9.16 0.47 22.74
N MET A 103 9.87 1.40 22.11
CA MET A 103 9.78 2.83 22.44
C MET A 103 8.81 3.52 21.47
N SER A 104 7.94 4.41 21.96
CA SER A 104 7.08 5.21 21.09
C SER A 104 7.87 6.30 20.39
N LEU A 105 7.41 6.69 19.19
CA LEU A 105 8.01 7.77 18.40
C LEU A 105 8.09 9.07 19.21
N ASP A 106 7.00 9.45 19.89
CA ASP A 106 6.94 10.68 20.70
C ASP A 106 8.02 10.75 21.80
N ILE A 107 8.31 9.61 22.46
CA ILE A 107 9.34 9.55 23.50
C ILE A 107 10.73 9.67 22.87
N PHE A 108 10.93 9.00 21.74
CA PHE A 108 12.20 9.02 21.03
C PHE A 108 12.53 10.42 20.50
N GLU A 109 11.55 11.13 19.94
CA GLU A 109 11.70 12.52 19.51
C GLU A 109 12.07 13.46 20.67
N GLN A 110 11.43 13.29 21.83
CA GLN A 110 11.78 14.06 23.04
C GLN A 110 13.22 13.81 23.48
N LEU A 111 13.70 12.56 23.39
CA LEU A 111 15.08 12.21 23.73
C LEU A 111 16.08 12.80 22.74
N LEU A 112 15.81 12.69 21.44
CA LEU A 112 16.64 13.30 20.39
C LEU A 112 16.75 14.81 20.57
N THR A 113 15.63 15.48 20.85
CA THR A 113 15.61 16.93 21.12
C THR A 113 16.53 17.28 22.29
N ARG A 114 16.42 16.56 23.42
CA ARG A 114 17.29 16.81 24.59
C ARG A 114 18.76 16.53 24.34
N LEU A 115 19.10 15.56 23.49
CA LEU A 115 20.49 15.25 23.13
C LEU A 115 21.09 16.34 22.25
N ASN A 116 20.29 16.95 21.37
CA ASN A 116 20.72 18.04 20.49
C ASN A 116 20.88 19.39 21.23
N ASP A 117 20.26 19.54 22.40
CA ASP A 117 20.35 20.74 23.25
C ASP A 117 21.59 20.74 24.21
N LEU A 118 22.39 19.66 24.22
CA LEU A 118 23.60 19.49 25.03
C LEU A 118 24.88 19.86 24.26
#